data_AF-A0A8J4GM58-F1
#
_entry.id   AF-A0A8J4GM58-F1
#
_cell.length_a   1.000
_cell.length_b   1.000
_cell.length_c   1.000
_cell.angle_alpha   90.00
_cell.angle_beta   90.00
_cell.angle_gamma   90.00
#
_symmetry.space_group_name_H-M   'P 1'
#
loop_
_entity.id
_entity.type
_entity.pdbx_description
1 polymer ?
#
loop_
_entity_poly.entity_id
_entity_poly.type
_entity_poly.pdbx_seq_one_letter_code
_entity_poly.pdbx_strand_id
1 'polypeptide(L)'
;MDWQKVTFAELVDALKTVSWSAPRPLSEFFRSFGPPRGLSGRLKNNVYYYRTNYVVILLLCLLCCFLRNPVALASLALAGLGLSCCNDPFATGLNDTLLHSLRKITPRLVARARAKAGSDGVVGLHKRRRVYIVLMPRSLVVAVLMCGGLAALYRSHSLLTLCWALLLGLGLPLLHATFRLPNLKAKIASAREEFRAVWRGYQAELYDYSHSM
;
A
#
# COMPACT_ATOMS: atom_id res chain seq x y z
N MET A 1 10.30 -27.86 -1.73
CA MET A 1 8.93 -27.50 -2.16
C MET A 1 8.55 -27.85 -3.62
N ASP A 2 7.50 -28.68 -3.79
CA ASP A 2 6.77 -28.85 -5.06
C ASP A 2 5.74 -27.72 -5.24
N TRP A 3 6.12 -26.64 -5.93
CA TRP A 3 5.25 -25.47 -6.12
C TRP A 3 3.95 -25.73 -6.90
N GLN A 4 3.80 -26.91 -7.54
CA GLN A 4 2.53 -27.31 -8.13
C GLN A 4 1.48 -27.70 -7.08
N LYS A 5 1.90 -28.27 -5.95
CA LYS A 5 1.01 -28.72 -4.86
C LYS A 5 0.65 -27.60 -3.90
N VAL A 6 1.52 -26.58 -3.78
CA VAL A 6 1.31 -25.42 -2.90
C VAL A 6 0.04 -24.68 -3.30
N THR A 7 -0.89 -24.48 -2.37
CA THR A 7 -2.13 -23.73 -2.63
C THR A 7 -1.86 -22.22 -2.70
N PHE A 8 -2.79 -21.45 -3.26
CA PHE A 8 -2.65 -19.98 -3.25
C PHE A 8 -2.69 -19.41 -1.83
N ALA A 9 -3.50 -19.99 -0.94
CA ALA A 9 -3.59 -19.61 0.45
C ALA A 9 -2.25 -19.81 1.18
N GLU A 10 -1.61 -20.97 1.00
CA GLU A 10 -0.28 -21.24 1.55
C GLU A 10 0.78 -20.28 1.02
N LEU A 11 0.73 -19.91 -0.27
CA LEU A 11 1.65 -18.92 -0.82
C LEU A 11 1.46 -17.55 -0.15
N VAL A 12 0.22 -17.10 0.03
CA VAL A 12 -0.10 -15.82 0.68
C VAL A 12 0.37 -15.84 2.13
N ASP A 13 0.17 -16.94 2.83
CA ASP A 13 0.60 -17.08 4.23
C ASP A 13 2.13 -17.09 4.35
N ALA A 14 2.81 -17.80 3.45
CA ALA A 14 4.27 -17.76 3.35
C ALA A 14 4.78 -16.34 3.04
N LEU A 15 4.12 -15.59 2.15
CA LEU A 15 4.52 -14.21 1.83
C LEU A 15 4.35 -13.24 3.01
N LYS A 16 3.39 -13.49 3.91
CA LYS A 16 3.19 -12.68 5.13
C LYS A 16 4.26 -12.93 6.18
N THR A 17 4.73 -14.17 6.30
CA THR A 17 5.68 -14.60 7.34
C THR A 17 7.14 -14.41 6.93
N VAL A 18 7.40 -14.31 5.63
CA VAL A 18 8.75 -14.21 5.09
C VAL A 18 9.39 -12.84 5.34
N SER A 19 10.63 -12.87 5.83
CA SER A 19 11.44 -11.67 5.98
C SER A 19 11.82 -11.08 4.62
N TRP A 20 11.76 -9.74 4.54
CA TRP A 20 12.17 -9.01 3.36
C TRP A 20 13.69 -9.06 3.22
N SER A 21 14.16 -9.39 2.02
CA SER A 21 15.59 -9.46 1.71
C SER A 21 15.90 -8.49 0.57
N ALA A 22 17.17 -8.11 0.45
CA ALA A 22 17.65 -7.26 -0.64
C ALA A 22 17.29 -7.87 -2.02
N PRO A 23 17.09 -7.02 -3.05
CA PRO A 23 16.75 -7.50 -4.39
C PRO A 23 17.85 -8.43 -4.92
N ARG A 24 17.43 -9.48 -5.63
CA ARG A 24 18.32 -10.42 -6.30
C ARG A 24 19.07 -9.72 -7.44
N PRO A 25 20.31 -10.12 -7.72
CA PRO A 25 21.12 -9.49 -8.76
C PRO A 25 20.46 -9.59 -10.14
N LEU A 26 20.58 -8.53 -10.94
CA LEU A 26 19.93 -8.44 -12.25
C LEU A 26 20.39 -9.51 -13.24
N SER A 27 21.66 -9.95 -13.12
CA SER A 27 22.21 -11.05 -13.92
C SER A 27 21.52 -12.38 -13.66
N GLU A 28 21.01 -12.60 -12.44
CA GLU A 28 20.21 -13.78 -12.10
C GLU A 28 18.75 -13.61 -12.54
N PHE A 29 18.22 -12.40 -12.36
CA PHE A 29 16.85 -12.04 -12.73
C PHE A 29 16.59 -12.31 -14.21
N PHE A 30 17.44 -11.80 -15.11
CA PHE A 30 17.27 -11.90 -16.56
C PHE A 30 17.97 -13.10 -17.23
N ARG A 31 18.47 -14.08 -16.48
CA ARG A 31 19.36 -15.11 -17.04
C ARG A 31 18.72 -16.04 -18.08
N SER A 32 17.51 -16.53 -17.84
CA SER A 32 16.92 -17.59 -18.69
C SER A 32 15.41 -17.52 -18.76
N PHE A 33 14.90 -17.37 -19.97
CA PHE A 33 13.48 -17.36 -20.28
C PHE A 33 13.13 -18.55 -21.18
N GLY A 34 11.90 -19.03 -21.08
CA GLY A 34 11.42 -20.15 -21.87
C GLY A 34 9.89 -20.26 -21.86
N PRO A 35 9.32 -21.01 -22.81
CA PRO A 35 7.87 -21.10 -23.00
C PRO A 35 7.17 -21.61 -21.73
N PRO A 36 5.94 -21.12 -21.45
CA PRO A 36 5.25 -21.38 -20.19
C PRO A 36 4.67 -22.81 -20.11
N ARG A 37 5.48 -23.77 -19.67
CA ARG A 37 5.01 -25.08 -19.22
C ARG A 37 4.81 -25.08 -17.70
N GLY A 38 3.66 -25.55 -17.21
CA GLY A 38 3.37 -25.63 -15.77
C GLY A 38 3.25 -24.26 -15.07
N LEU A 39 2.41 -23.37 -15.63
CA LEU A 39 2.21 -21.97 -15.22
C LEU A 39 2.07 -21.75 -13.72
N SER A 40 1.17 -22.51 -13.08
CA SER A 40 0.82 -22.33 -11.66
C SER A 40 2.05 -22.46 -10.74
N GLY A 41 2.84 -23.54 -10.90
CA GLY A 41 4.04 -23.74 -10.08
C GLY A 41 5.16 -22.73 -10.38
N ARG A 42 5.29 -22.32 -11.64
CA ARG A 42 6.30 -21.31 -12.04
C ARG A 42 6.00 -19.94 -11.47
N LEU A 43 4.75 -19.49 -11.60
CA LEU A 43 4.31 -18.21 -11.05
C LEU A 43 4.55 -18.17 -9.54
N LYS A 44 4.08 -19.18 -8.80
CA LYS A 44 4.25 -19.26 -7.34
C LYS A 44 5.74 -19.22 -6.93
N ASN A 45 6.57 -20.06 -7.55
CA ASN A 45 8.01 -20.09 -7.30
C ASN A 45 8.68 -18.73 -7.58
N ASN A 46 8.41 -18.15 -8.75
CA ASN A 46 9.07 -16.91 -9.17
C ASN A 46 8.59 -15.70 -8.37
N VAL A 47 7.28 -15.63 -8.02
CA VAL A 47 6.70 -14.62 -7.11
C VAL A 47 7.36 -14.69 -5.74
N TYR A 48 7.46 -15.88 -5.16
CA TYR A 48 8.10 -16.06 -3.85
C TYR A 48 9.60 -15.67 -3.89
N TYR A 49 10.32 -16.13 -4.90
CA TYR A 49 11.78 -15.96 -4.99
C TYR A 49 12.23 -14.54 -5.34
N TYR A 50 11.55 -13.86 -6.26
CA TYR A 50 11.89 -12.52 -6.74
C TYR A 50 10.97 -11.41 -6.21
N ARG A 51 10.23 -11.66 -5.13
CA ARG A 51 9.28 -10.72 -4.50
C ARG A 51 9.81 -9.29 -4.39
N THR A 52 11.04 -9.10 -3.88
CA THR A 52 11.63 -7.78 -3.69
C THR A 52 11.87 -7.09 -5.03
N ASN A 53 12.39 -7.80 -6.04
CA ASN A 53 12.61 -7.25 -7.38
C ASN A 53 11.28 -6.78 -8.01
N TYR A 54 10.20 -7.53 -7.83
CA TYR A 54 8.89 -7.16 -8.35
C TYR A 54 8.31 -5.93 -7.67
N VAL A 55 8.46 -5.81 -6.34
CA VAL A 55 8.08 -4.59 -5.62
C VAL A 55 8.91 -3.41 -6.10
N VAL A 56 10.22 -3.58 -6.31
CA VAL A 56 11.08 -2.53 -6.86
C VAL A 56 10.62 -2.10 -8.26
N ILE A 57 10.28 -3.03 -9.15
CA ILE A 57 9.75 -2.69 -10.48
C ILE A 57 8.44 -1.91 -10.37
N LEU A 58 7.52 -2.35 -9.50
CA LEU A 58 6.26 -1.64 -9.26
C LEU A 58 6.51 -0.19 -8.80
N LEU A 59 7.39 0.00 -7.82
CA LEU A 59 7.75 1.32 -7.29
C LEU A 59 8.43 2.19 -8.36
N LEU A 60 9.33 1.64 -9.16
CA LEU A 60 9.98 2.35 -10.26
C LEU A 60 8.98 2.76 -11.34
N CYS A 61 8.05 1.89 -11.74
CA CYS A 61 7.01 2.22 -12.70
C CYS A 61 6.10 3.34 -12.19
N LEU A 62 5.67 3.27 -10.93
CA LEU A 62 4.91 4.34 -10.28
C LEU A 62 5.70 5.64 -10.26
N LEU A 63 6.96 5.60 -9.83
CA LEU A 63 7.83 6.77 -9.77
C LEU A 63 8.01 7.40 -11.15
N CYS A 64 8.41 6.64 -12.17
CA CYS A 64 8.61 7.16 -13.53
C CYS A 64 7.33 7.76 -14.13
N CYS A 65 6.17 7.11 -13.93
CA CYS A 65 4.90 7.61 -14.45
C CYS A 65 4.48 8.92 -13.77
N PHE A 66 4.65 9.03 -12.44
CA PHE A 66 4.31 10.25 -11.71
C PHE A 66 5.36 11.35 -11.84
N LEU A 67 6.64 11.03 -12.07
CA LEU A 67 7.66 12.04 -12.42
C LEU A 67 7.37 12.68 -13.78
N ARG A 68 6.87 11.90 -14.74
CA ARG A 68 6.44 12.42 -16.05
C ARG A 68 5.22 13.35 -15.94
N ASN A 69 4.34 13.09 -14.97
CA ASN A 69 3.12 13.86 -14.77
C ASN A 69 2.88 14.11 -13.27
N PRO A 70 3.60 15.07 -12.65
CA PRO A 70 3.46 15.34 -11.22
C PRO A 70 2.08 15.90 -10.87
N VAL A 71 1.42 16.55 -11.84
CA VAL A 71 0.05 17.06 -11.70
C VAL A 71 -0.94 15.91 -11.51
N ALA A 72 -0.70 14.75 -12.13
CA ALA A 72 -1.53 13.57 -11.92
C ALA A 72 -1.54 13.13 -10.45
N LEU A 73 -0.38 13.10 -9.80
CA LEU A 73 -0.29 12.75 -8.38
C LEU A 73 -1.04 13.75 -7.50
N ALA A 74 -0.84 15.05 -7.74
CA ALA A 74 -1.55 16.10 -7.01
C ALA A 74 -3.08 16.03 -7.20
N SER A 75 -3.54 15.72 -8.40
CA SER A 75 -4.98 15.58 -8.69
C SER A 75 -5.61 14.36 -7.98
N LEU A 76 -4.91 13.23 -7.95
CA LEU A 76 -5.32 12.04 -7.21
C LEU A 76 -5.34 12.30 -5.71
N ALA A 77 -4.32 13.00 -5.19
CA ALA A 77 -4.28 13.41 -3.79
C ALA A 77 -5.44 14.35 -3.44
N LEU A 78 -5.73 15.34 -4.29
CA LEU A 78 -6.83 16.29 -4.06
C LEU A 78 -8.19 15.58 -4.05
N ALA A 79 -8.45 14.70 -5.01
CA ALA A 79 -9.67 13.89 -5.06
C ALA A 79 -9.76 12.93 -3.86
N GLY A 80 -8.64 12.28 -3.51
CA GLY A 80 -8.54 11.39 -2.35
C GLY A 80 -8.81 12.11 -1.03
N LEU A 81 -8.31 13.34 -0.87
CA LEU A 81 -8.61 14.20 0.28
C LEU A 81 -10.08 14.60 0.34
N GLY A 82 -10.70 14.88 -0.82
CA GLY A 82 -12.14 15.12 -0.90
C GLY A 82 -12.95 13.92 -0.42
N LEU A 83 -12.61 12.72 -0.87
CA LEU A 83 -13.24 11.46 -0.46
C LEU A 83 -12.99 11.15 1.02
N SER A 84 -11.78 11.35 1.54
CA SER A 84 -11.48 11.09 2.94
C SER A 84 -12.23 12.06 3.87
N CYS A 85 -12.48 13.30 3.41
CA CYS A 85 -13.32 14.26 4.14
C CYS A 85 -14.79 13.84 4.23
N CYS A 86 -15.26 12.84 3.46
CA CYS A 86 -16.57 12.24 3.68
C CYS A 86 -16.62 11.38 4.95
N ASN A 87 -15.47 10.93 5.46
CA ASN A 87 -15.37 10.16 6.68
C ASN A 87 -15.33 11.09 7.91
N ASP A 88 -16.23 10.88 8.88
CA ASP A 88 -16.40 11.73 10.06
C ASP A 88 -15.11 11.86 10.91
N PRO A 89 -14.49 10.76 11.38
CA PRO A 89 -13.22 10.80 12.11
C PRO A 89 -12.10 11.54 11.38
N PHE A 90 -12.00 11.36 10.06
CA PHE A 90 -10.97 12.02 9.27
C PHE A 90 -11.22 13.53 9.19
N ALA A 91 -12.46 13.93 8.89
CA ALA A 91 -12.84 15.34 8.80
C ALA A 91 -12.64 16.08 10.13
N THR A 92 -12.95 15.45 11.27
CA THR A 92 -12.70 16.04 12.59
C THR A 92 -11.20 16.13 12.90
N GLY A 93 -10.42 15.08 12.62
CA GLY A 93 -8.98 15.11 12.84
C GLY A 93 -8.27 16.14 11.97
N LEU A 94 -8.67 16.26 10.69
CA LEU A 94 -8.19 17.29 9.78
C LEU A 94 -8.51 18.68 10.31
N ASN A 95 -9.75 18.92 10.74
CA ASN A 95 -10.17 20.18 11.33
C ASN A 95 -9.32 20.55 12.56
N ASP A 96 -9.12 19.62 13.48
CA ASP A 96 -8.35 19.87 14.71
C ASP A 96 -6.89 20.17 14.43
N THR A 97 -6.28 19.45 13.47
CA THR A 97 -4.91 19.70 13.01
C THR A 97 -4.79 21.08 12.37
N LEU A 98 -5.74 21.46 11.51
CA LEU A 98 -5.75 22.78 10.88
C LEU A 98 -5.94 23.89 11.90
N LEU A 99 -6.85 23.74 12.85
CA LEU A 99 -7.07 24.72 13.92
C LEU A 99 -5.85 24.84 14.84
N HIS A 100 -5.15 23.73 15.12
CA HIS A 100 -3.91 23.77 15.89
C HIS A 100 -2.82 24.58 15.17
N SER A 101 -2.61 24.33 13.88
CA SER A 101 -1.65 25.08 13.05
C SER A 101 -2.04 26.56 12.93
N LEU A 102 -3.33 26.84 12.69
CA LEU A 102 -3.85 28.19 12.53
C LEU A 102 -3.82 29.00 13.83
N ARG A 103 -3.78 28.35 15.01
CA ARG A 103 -3.73 29.05 16.31
C ARG A 103 -2.53 29.99 16.42
N LYS A 104 -1.39 29.61 15.82
CA LYS A 104 -0.16 30.42 15.84
C LYS A 104 -0.25 31.66 14.95
N ILE A 105 -1.05 31.60 13.89
CA ILE A 105 -1.12 32.65 12.87
C ILE A 105 -2.33 33.57 13.11
N THR A 106 -3.50 32.97 13.36
CA THR A 106 -4.78 33.69 13.48
C THR A 106 -5.64 33.14 14.64
N PRO A 107 -5.27 33.42 15.90
CA PRO A 107 -6.00 32.91 17.07
C PRO A 107 -7.47 33.33 17.10
N ARG A 108 -7.80 34.52 16.58
CA ARG A 108 -9.18 35.03 16.48
C ARG A 108 -10.06 34.17 15.58
N LEU A 109 -9.51 33.64 14.48
CA LEU A 109 -10.24 32.79 13.53
C LEU A 109 -10.55 31.43 14.15
N VAL A 110 -9.59 30.87 14.88
CA VAL A 110 -9.76 29.60 15.61
C VAL A 110 -10.84 29.70 16.69
N ALA A 111 -10.89 30.82 17.43
CA ALA A 111 -11.96 31.05 18.41
C ALA A 111 -13.35 31.07 17.74
N ARG A 112 -13.48 31.75 16.59
CA ARG A 112 -14.72 31.76 15.80
C ARG A 112 -15.10 30.37 15.26
N ALA A 113 -14.12 29.60 14.79
CA ALA A 113 -14.31 28.24 14.30
C ALA A 113 -14.87 27.31 15.38
N ARG A 114 -14.31 27.37 16.60
CA ARG A 114 -14.76 26.55 17.74
C ARG A 114 -16.15 26.93 18.22
N ALA A 115 -16.43 28.22 18.34
CA ALA A 115 -17.77 28.72 18.66
C ALA A 115 -18.81 28.23 17.63
N LYS A 116 -18.49 28.35 16.33
CA LYS A 116 -19.38 27.92 15.25
C LYS A 116 -19.59 26.40 15.17
N ALA A 117 -18.58 25.61 15.54
CA ALA A 117 -18.68 24.15 15.61
C ALA A 117 -19.57 23.66 16.77
N GLY A 118 -20.12 24.57 17.58
CA GLY A 118 -20.99 24.24 18.70
C GLY A 118 -20.21 23.73 19.91
N SER A 119 -18.98 24.20 20.12
CA SER A 119 -18.24 23.97 21.37
C SER A 119 -18.69 24.90 22.50
N ASP A 120 -19.89 25.48 22.42
CA ASP A 120 -20.52 26.11 23.57
C ASP A 120 -20.82 24.96 24.53
N GLY A 121 -20.07 24.87 25.62
CA GLY A 121 -20.00 23.75 26.58
C GLY A 121 -21.29 23.47 27.35
N VAL A 122 -22.46 23.59 26.72
CA VAL A 122 -23.75 23.18 27.26
C VAL A 122 -23.85 21.66 27.14
N VAL A 123 -23.41 21.00 28.21
CA VAL A 123 -23.58 19.56 28.43
C VAL A 123 -25.09 19.27 28.47
N GLY A 124 -25.59 18.42 27.58
CA GLY A 124 -26.96 17.88 27.68
C GLY A 124 -27.89 18.04 26.46
N LEU A 125 -27.52 18.78 25.41
CA LEU A 125 -28.35 18.85 24.19
C LEU A 125 -27.82 17.90 23.12
N HIS A 126 -28.57 16.84 22.80
CA HIS A 126 -28.34 15.97 21.62
C HIS A 126 -28.69 16.70 20.32
N LYS A 127 -27.99 17.79 20.04
CA LYS A 127 -28.10 18.49 18.75
C LYS A 127 -27.27 17.71 17.73
N ARG A 128 -27.86 17.38 16.57
CA ARG A 128 -27.17 16.70 15.46
C ARG A 128 -25.89 17.47 15.13
N ARG A 129 -24.74 16.94 15.54
CA ARG A 129 -23.44 17.63 15.45
C ARG A 129 -23.07 17.80 13.99
N ARG A 130 -23.19 19.01 13.45
CA ARG A 130 -22.69 19.30 12.10
C ARG A 130 -21.17 19.38 12.15
N VAL A 131 -20.51 18.60 11.31
CA VAL A 131 -19.05 18.63 11.17
C VAL A 131 -18.67 19.85 10.32
N TYR A 132 -17.79 20.68 10.87
CA TYR A 132 -17.18 21.81 10.19
C TYR A 132 -15.70 21.56 9.98
N ILE A 133 -15.18 22.08 8.88
CA ILE A 133 -13.74 22.16 8.63
C ILE A 133 -13.38 23.64 8.66
N VAL A 134 -12.65 24.04 9.69
CA VAL A 134 -12.36 25.42 10.09
C VAL A 134 -13.65 26.22 10.32
N LEU A 135 -14.17 26.92 9.31
CA LEU A 135 -15.39 27.73 9.38
C LEU A 135 -16.47 27.29 8.38
N MET A 136 -16.11 26.38 7.47
CA MET A 136 -16.96 25.95 6.37
C MET A 136 -17.67 24.63 6.71
N PRO A 137 -18.94 24.46 6.27
CA PRO A 137 -19.61 23.18 6.42
C PRO A 137 -18.86 22.12 5.60
N ARG A 138 -18.73 20.93 6.15
CA ARG A 138 -18.02 19.81 5.50
C ARG A 138 -18.47 19.58 4.06
N SER A 139 -19.77 19.65 3.79
CA SER A 139 -20.31 19.41 2.45
C SER A 139 -19.75 20.37 1.40
N LEU A 140 -19.56 21.64 1.75
CA LEU A 140 -18.98 22.61 0.83
C LEU A 140 -17.50 22.32 0.58
N VAL A 141 -16.74 22.00 1.64
CA VAL A 141 -15.32 21.65 1.50
C VAL A 141 -15.15 20.41 0.63
N VAL A 142 -15.93 19.37 0.89
CA VAL A 142 -15.96 18.15 0.06
C VAL A 142 -16.35 18.50 -1.37
N ALA A 143 -17.40 19.30 -1.59
CA ALA A 143 -17.83 19.68 -2.94
C ALA A 143 -16.73 20.43 -3.71
N VAL A 144 -16.05 21.38 -3.08
CA VAL A 144 -14.95 22.12 -3.70
C VAL A 144 -13.76 21.20 -4.01
N LEU A 145 -13.35 20.37 -3.05
CA LEU A 145 -12.26 19.41 -3.24
C LEU A 145 -12.58 18.38 -4.32
N MET A 146 -13.82 17.89 -4.37
CA MET A 146 -14.27 16.92 -5.36
C MET A 146 -14.44 17.54 -6.75
N CYS A 147 -15.04 18.73 -6.88
CA CYS A 147 -15.15 19.41 -8.17
C CYS A 147 -13.78 19.80 -8.72
N GLY A 148 -12.92 20.40 -7.90
CA GLY A 148 -11.54 20.75 -8.28
C GLY A 148 -10.71 19.49 -8.57
N GLY A 149 -10.86 18.46 -7.75
CA GLY A 149 -10.24 17.15 -7.92
C GLY A 149 -10.64 16.51 -9.25
N LEU A 150 -11.94 16.34 -9.52
CA LEU A 150 -12.45 15.76 -10.76
C LEU A 150 -12.03 16.55 -12.00
N ALA A 151 -12.08 17.88 -11.95
CA ALA A 151 -11.59 18.73 -13.04
C ALA A 151 -10.09 18.53 -13.28
N ALA A 152 -9.29 18.45 -12.21
CA ALA A 152 -7.86 18.18 -12.29
C ALA A 152 -7.57 16.75 -12.79
N LEU A 153 -8.32 15.73 -12.35
CA LEU A 153 -8.21 14.35 -12.82
C LEU A 153 -8.48 14.28 -14.33
N TYR A 154 -9.54 14.94 -14.80
CA TYR A 154 -9.90 15.01 -16.21
C TYR A 154 -8.80 15.68 -17.04
N ARG A 155 -8.34 16.87 -16.61
CA ARG A 155 -7.33 17.65 -17.34
C ARG A 155 -5.95 16.99 -17.35
N SER A 156 -5.56 16.30 -16.28
CA SER A 156 -4.23 15.70 -16.14
C SER A 156 -4.14 14.27 -16.65
N HIS A 157 -5.26 13.64 -17.05
CA HIS A 157 -5.32 12.22 -17.40
C HIS A 157 -4.67 11.32 -16.33
N SER A 158 -4.87 11.66 -15.06
CA SER A 158 -4.20 11.00 -13.94
C SER A 158 -4.60 9.54 -13.78
N LEU A 159 -5.87 9.21 -14.04
CA LEU A 159 -6.35 7.83 -14.04
C LEU A 159 -5.65 7.00 -15.11
N LEU A 160 -5.47 7.55 -16.31
CA LEU A 160 -4.74 6.87 -17.38
C LEU A 160 -3.26 6.67 -16.99
N THR A 161 -2.65 7.67 -16.37
CA THR A 161 -1.27 7.59 -15.87
C THR A 161 -1.13 6.50 -14.79
N LEU A 162 -2.08 6.44 -13.84
CA LEU A 162 -2.12 5.40 -12.82
C LEU A 162 -2.35 4.01 -13.43
N CYS A 163 -3.27 3.89 -14.39
CA CYS A 163 -3.52 2.64 -15.11
C CYS A 163 -2.27 2.15 -15.81
N TRP A 164 -1.53 3.02 -16.51
CA TRP A 164 -0.25 2.65 -17.13
C TRP A 164 0.80 2.23 -16.10
N ALA A 165 0.90 2.97 -14.99
CA ALA A 165 1.85 2.65 -13.94
C ALA A 165 1.57 1.27 -13.33
N LEU A 166 0.29 0.95 -13.07
CA LEU A 166 -0.13 -0.36 -12.56
C LEU A 166 0.02 -1.46 -13.61
N LEU A 167 -0.35 -1.19 -14.86
CA LEU A 167 -0.22 -2.15 -15.96
C LEU A 167 1.23 -2.55 -16.17
N LEU A 168 2.16 -1.60 -16.20
CA LEU A 168 3.58 -1.89 -16.33
C LEU A 168 4.15 -2.48 -15.04
N GLY A 169 3.83 -1.88 -13.89
CA GLY A 169 4.36 -2.28 -12.59
C GLY A 169 3.91 -3.65 -12.11
N LEU A 170 2.74 -4.14 -12.54
CA LEU A 170 2.23 -5.49 -12.26
C LEU A 170 2.40 -6.43 -13.47
N GLY A 171 2.18 -5.92 -14.68
CA GLY A 171 2.29 -6.70 -15.91
C GLY A 171 3.71 -7.17 -16.19
N LEU A 172 4.73 -6.32 -16.01
CA LEU A 172 6.12 -6.73 -16.20
C LEU A 172 6.54 -7.83 -15.23
N PRO A 173 6.28 -7.74 -13.90
CA PRO A 173 6.47 -8.86 -12.98
C PRO A 173 5.72 -10.13 -13.35
N LEU A 174 4.46 -10.04 -13.80
CA LEU A 174 3.67 -11.20 -14.18
C LEU A 174 4.23 -11.87 -15.45
N LEU A 175 4.60 -11.09 -16.46
CA LEU A 175 5.27 -11.59 -17.65
C LEU A 175 6.61 -12.23 -17.29
N HIS A 176 7.42 -11.55 -16.47
CA HIS A 176 8.67 -12.10 -15.98
C HIS A 176 8.45 -13.42 -15.23
N ALA A 177 7.54 -13.48 -14.26
CA ALA A 177 7.26 -14.68 -13.48
C ALA A 177 6.71 -15.83 -14.35
N THR A 178 6.00 -15.51 -15.44
CA THR A 178 5.48 -16.48 -16.40
C THR A 178 6.59 -17.08 -17.26
N PHE A 179 7.40 -16.25 -17.90
CA PHE A 179 8.42 -16.69 -18.85
C PHE A 179 9.74 -17.09 -18.20
N ARG A 180 9.98 -16.71 -16.94
CA ARG A 180 11.20 -17.09 -16.22
C ARG A 180 11.18 -18.57 -15.87
N LEU A 181 12.26 -19.28 -16.24
CA LEU A 181 12.45 -20.69 -15.90
C LEU A 181 12.65 -20.86 -14.39
N PRO A 182 12.07 -21.92 -13.77
CA PRO A 182 12.27 -22.19 -12.36
C PRO A 182 13.76 -22.48 -12.08
N ASN A 183 14.35 -21.71 -11.18
CA ASN A 183 15.78 -21.75 -10.90
C ASN A 183 16.11 -22.88 -9.91
N LEU A 184 17.17 -23.67 -10.18
CA LEU A 184 17.67 -24.67 -9.25
C LEU A 184 18.11 -24.02 -7.92
N LYS A 185 18.70 -22.82 -7.98
CA LYS A 185 19.03 -22.04 -6.77
C LYS A 185 17.79 -21.66 -5.96
N ALA A 186 16.66 -21.41 -6.62
CA ALA A 186 15.41 -21.13 -5.91
C ALA A 186 14.88 -22.38 -5.19
N LYS A 187 14.96 -23.55 -5.84
CA LYS A 187 14.61 -24.83 -5.21
C LYS A 187 15.50 -25.13 -4.00
N ILE A 188 16.82 -24.96 -4.13
CA ILE A 188 17.78 -25.17 -3.02
C ILE A 188 17.58 -24.14 -1.90
N ALA A 189 17.33 -22.87 -2.24
CA ALA A 189 17.07 -21.83 -1.25
C ALA A 189 15.81 -22.14 -0.44
N SER A 190 14.74 -22.58 -1.11
CA SER A 190 13.51 -23.02 -0.47
C SER A 190 13.75 -24.25 0.43
N ALA A 191 14.47 -25.27 -0.05
CA ALA A 191 14.83 -26.43 0.78
C ALA A 191 15.68 -26.04 2.00
N ARG A 192 16.60 -25.08 1.86
CA ARG A 192 17.41 -24.55 2.97
C ARG A 192 16.56 -23.79 4.00
N GLU A 193 15.54 -23.07 3.55
CA GLU A 193 14.59 -22.38 4.43
C GLU A 193 13.70 -23.38 5.19
N GLU A 194 13.19 -24.41 4.52
CA GLU A 194 12.46 -25.53 5.13
C GLU A 194 13.33 -26.21 6.20
N PHE A 195 14.58 -26.57 5.86
CA PHE A 195 15.51 -27.19 6.81
C PHE A 195 15.77 -26.28 8.03
N ARG A 196 16.00 -24.98 7.83
CA ARG A 196 16.18 -24.03 8.93
C ARG A 196 14.92 -23.85 9.79
N ALA A 197 13.73 -24.04 9.23
CA ALA A 197 12.49 -24.00 10.01
C ALA A 197 12.38 -25.25 10.89
N VAL A 198 12.60 -26.44 10.32
CA VAL A 198 12.60 -27.71 11.06
C VAL A 198 13.64 -27.70 12.18
N TRP A 199 14.86 -27.25 11.87
CA TRP A 199 15.95 -27.18 12.85
C TRP A 199 15.63 -26.25 14.03
N ARG A 200 15.02 -25.09 13.77
CA ARG A 200 14.56 -24.18 14.84
C ARG A 200 13.48 -24.81 15.71
N GLY A 201 12.58 -25.61 15.13
CA GLY A 201 11.59 -26.38 15.88
C GLY A 201 12.24 -27.38 16.83
N TYR A 202 13.20 -28.17 16.34
CA TYR A 202 13.94 -29.14 17.16
C TYR A 202 14.71 -28.47 18.31
N GLN A 203 15.32 -27.30 18.05
CA GLN A 203 16.00 -26.53 19.10
C GLN A 203 15.04 -26.00 20.18
N ALA A 204 13.85 -25.57 19.79
CA ALA A 204 12.83 -25.11 20.74
C ALA A 204 12.30 -26.27 21.61
N GLU A 205 12.03 -27.43 21.01
CA GLU A 205 11.57 -28.63 21.73
C GLU A 205 12.61 -29.15 22.73
N LEU A 206 13.89 -29.17 22.35
CA LEU A 206 14.99 -29.50 23.26
C LEU A 206 15.10 -28.51 24.43
N TYR A 207 14.89 -27.22 24.17
CA TYR A 207 14.93 -26.18 25.18
C TYR A 207 13.78 -26.34 26.20
N ASP A 208 12.56 -26.57 25.72
CA ASP A 208 11.40 -26.82 26.58
C ASP A 208 11.58 -28.09 27.42
N TYR A 209 12.11 -29.16 26.84
CA TYR A 209 12.42 -30.40 27.58
C TYR A 209 13.40 -30.13 28.73
N SER A 210 14.48 -29.37 28.48
CA SER A 210 15.51 -29.07 29.49
C SER A 210 15.05 -28.19 30.66
N HIS A 211 13.97 -27.40 30.49
CA HIS A 211 13.40 -26.55 31.54
C HIS A 211 12.16 -27.13 32.22
N SER A 212 11.70 -28.30 31.76
CA SER A 212 10.58 -29.03 32.34
C SER A 212 11.00 -30.15 33.32
N MET A 213 12.31 -30.40 33.44
CA MET A 213 12.95 -31.24 34.47
C MET A 213 13.56 -30.38 35.57
#